data_AF-A0A953M7Q9-F1
#
_entry.id   AF-A0A953M7Q9-F1
#
_cell.length_a   1.000
_cell.length_b   1.000
_cell.length_c   1.000
_cell.angle_alpha   90.00
_cell.angle_beta   90.00
_cell.angle_gamma   90.00
#
_symmetry.space_group_name_H-M   'P 1'
#
loop_
_entity.id
_entity.type
_entity.pdbx_description
1 polymer ?
#
loop_
_entity_poly.entity_id
_entity_poly.type
_entity_poly.pdbx_seq_one_letter_code
_entity_poly.pdbx_strand_id
1 'polypeptide(L)'
;YNSSPRQIYLRDAQVLDTDNDSLLDSWEVAGIDSNADGTIDLTLPPATDPWVRTVLVEVDAMAGMLPSAQTLATIQNRFGQQDAVSYQLILIIDETNIAPQTWSADIAPVTWPTEFTPFKNAWFGTAAERASPNWANIYQAKLWAHRYCVFARDNVSNTIAGMGELPGNDFFLTLGGVWSFWGSSPAVQLGVFLHELGHNLNLDHGGGLGIATQADRAADNKPNYLSVMNGSWTTPQTGYASSWIGNLSEFVFAAPSSFPPIFIDERLLFELDGVGGFNGYVVPCGPPPMRLVNQSGPVDWDNDGACCSPFGVSADVNRLAPGMGAPSPGEVLTSHNDYANLQAQIGRTGPFAASAHGTSLPSDEFTYQDFQILETVGDWRDSLDKYGAGDPLYIIGGWETWCDGGGDAFVSDEFSLSPPHAMMLVPGSDVVKR
;
A
#
# COMPACT_ATOMS: atom_id res chain seq x y z
N TYR A 1 33.27 -7.73 41.63
CA TYR A 1 33.82 -7.60 40.27
C TYR A 1 34.34 -8.95 39.81
N ASN A 2 33.47 -9.83 39.32
CA ASN A 2 33.91 -11.12 38.76
C ASN A 2 32.88 -11.68 37.76
N SER A 3 32.33 -10.83 36.88
CA SER A 3 31.67 -11.34 35.69
C SER A 3 32.77 -11.79 34.73
N SER A 4 32.80 -13.10 34.43
CA SER A 4 33.69 -13.63 33.40
C SER A 4 33.48 -12.88 32.08
N PRO A 5 34.49 -12.76 31.20
CA PRO A 5 34.34 -12.09 29.91
C PRO A 5 33.12 -12.61 29.12
N ARG A 6 32.83 -13.92 29.19
CA ARG A 6 31.64 -14.54 28.59
C ARG A 6 30.31 -13.96 29.08
N GLN A 7 30.18 -13.62 30.35
CA GLN A 7 28.93 -13.04 30.89
C GLN A 7 28.73 -11.58 30.49
N ILE A 8 29.81 -10.85 30.20
CA ILE A 8 29.73 -9.47 29.71
C ILE A 8 29.28 -9.49 28.23
N TYR A 9 29.90 -10.34 27.40
CA TYR A 9 29.50 -10.53 26.00
C TYR A 9 28.06 -11.04 25.84
N LEU A 10 27.57 -11.91 26.73
CA LEU A 10 26.18 -12.39 26.68
C LEU A 10 25.18 -11.28 27.04
N ARG A 11 25.51 -10.36 27.96
CA ARG A 11 24.66 -9.22 28.28
C ARG A 11 24.66 -8.16 27.18
N ASP A 12 25.80 -7.93 26.55
CA ASP A 12 25.91 -6.99 25.44
C ASP A 12 25.20 -7.54 24.18
N ALA A 13 25.29 -8.84 23.90
CA ALA A 13 24.52 -9.51 22.84
C ALA A 13 23.01 -9.65 23.15
N GLN A 14 22.61 -9.59 24.44
CA GLN A 14 21.20 -9.56 24.87
C GLN A 14 20.55 -8.18 24.70
N VAL A 15 21.29 -7.16 24.27
CA VAL A 15 20.72 -5.83 23.98
C VAL A 15 21.13 -5.29 22.60
N LEU A 16 22.09 -5.93 21.92
CA LEU A 16 22.53 -5.58 20.58
C LEU A 16 21.54 -6.12 19.53
N ASP A 17 21.15 -5.21 18.65
CA ASP A 17 20.37 -5.43 17.43
C ASP A 17 21.21 -4.74 16.33
N THR A 18 21.96 -5.54 15.59
CA THR A 18 23.02 -5.06 14.69
C THR A 18 22.46 -4.44 13.42
N ASP A 19 21.36 -4.96 12.88
CA ASP A 19 20.74 -4.49 11.64
C ASP A 19 19.56 -3.53 11.85
N ASN A 20 19.08 -3.38 13.09
CA ASN A 20 17.98 -2.53 13.56
C ASN A 20 16.58 -2.99 13.12
N ASP A 21 16.32 -4.30 13.13
CA ASP A 21 15.03 -4.89 12.76
C ASP A 21 14.10 -5.22 13.94
N SER A 22 14.53 -4.92 15.19
CA SER A 22 13.88 -5.23 16.46
C SER A 22 14.15 -6.62 17.04
N LEU A 23 14.77 -7.51 16.28
CA LEU A 23 15.25 -8.79 16.74
C LEU A 23 16.65 -8.59 17.32
N LEU A 24 16.89 -9.19 18.48
CA LEU A 24 18.24 -9.16 19.06
C LEU A 24 19.11 -10.18 18.35
N ASP A 25 20.39 -9.85 18.15
CA ASP A 25 21.37 -10.78 17.59
C ASP A 25 21.36 -12.13 18.34
N SER A 26 21.17 -12.08 19.66
CA SER A 26 21.06 -13.28 20.50
C SER A 26 19.78 -14.07 20.28
N TRP A 27 18.66 -13.41 19.95
CA TRP A 27 17.39 -14.06 19.64
C TRP A 27 17.45 -14.82 18.32
N GLU A 28 18.08 -14.24 17.31
CA GLU A 28 18.21 -14.86 15.99
C GLU A 28 19.19 -16.04 16.00
N VAL A 29 20.25 -15.96 16.82
CA VAL A 29 21.23 -17.04 16.93
C VAL A 29 20.81 -18.16 17.88
N ALA A 30 20.20 -17.82 19.03
CA ALA A 30 19.97 -18.77 20.12
C ALA A 30 18.50 -18.92 20.53
N GLY A 31 17.60 -18.04 20.08
CA GLY A 31 16.22 -17.97 20.53
C GLY A 31 16.00 -17.02 21.71
N ILE A 32 14.73 -16.83 22.05
CA ILE A 32 14.25 -15.90 23.08
C ILE A 32 14.03 -16.65 24.39
N ASP A 33 14.71 -16.20 25.44
CA ASP A 33 14.43 -16.53 26.85
C ASP A 33 13.83 -15.27 27.49
N SER A 34 12.50 -15.24 27.57
CA SER A 34 11.72 -14.08 27.99
C SER A 34 11.64 -13.89 29.49
N ASN A 35 11.80 -14.97 30.26
CA ASN A 35 11.76 -14.93 31.73
C ASN A 35 13.17 -14.97 32.37
N ALA A 36 14.22 -15.09 31.54
CA ALA A 36 15.62 -15.18 31.92
C ALA A 36 15.93 -16.35 32.87
N ASP A 37 15.22 -17.48 32.72
CA ASP A 37 15.43 -18.69 33.53
C ASP A 37 16.55 -19.60 32.99
N GLY A 38 17.11 -19.28 31.82
CA GLY A 38 18.17 -20.03 31.14
C GLY A 38 17.66 -21.08 30.16
N THR A 39 16.35 -21.22 30.00
CA THR A 39 15.69 -22.07 29.01
C THR A 39 15.15 -21.19 27.88
N ILE A 40 15.40 -21.59 26.63
CA ILE A 40 14.83 -20.88 25.48
C ILE A 40 13.31 -21.16 25.41
N ASP A 41 12.52 -20.09 25.40
CA ASP A 41 11.06 -20.15 25.28
C ASP A 41 10.63 -20.30 23.82
N LEU A 42 11.21 -19.49 22.93
CA LEU A 42 10.86 -19.44 21.51
C LEU A 42 12.10 -19.44 20.63
N THR A 43 12.15 -20.34 19.65
CA THR A 43 13.17 -20.32 18.60
C THR A 43 12.61 -19.60 17.38
N LEU A 44 13.33 -18.59 16.87
CA LEU A 44 12.93 -17.86 15.67
C LEU A 44 13.16 -18.71 14.40
N PRO A 45 12.54 -18.35 13.26
CA PRO A 45 12.80 -19.02 11.99
C PRO A 45 14.30 -19.06 11.67
N PRO A 46 14.85 -20.19 11.19
CA PRO A 46 16.29 -20.33 10.92
C PRO A 46 16.89 -19.39 9.87
N ALA A 47 16.04 -18.65 9.15
CA ALA A 47 16.43 -17.67 8.15
C ALA A 47 16.68 -16.26 8.73
N THR A 48 16.28 -16.03 9.99
CA THR A 48 16.66 -14.80 10.73
C THR A 48 18.18 -14.76 10.89
N ASP A 49 18.77 -13.57 10.73
CA ASP A 49 20.22 -13.37 10.68
C ASP A 49 20.53 -11.95 11.19
N PRO A 50 21.45 -11.77 12.17
CA PRO A 50 21.78 -10.47 12.76
C PRO A 50 22.26 -9.36 11.82
N TRP A 51 22.46 -9.68 10.55
CA TRP A 51 22.92 -8.76 9.50
C TRP A 51 21.87 -8.53 8.41
N VAL A 52 20.66 -9.10 8.54
CA VAL A 52 19.58 -9.03 7.56
C VAL A 52 18.29 -8.59 8.24
N ARG A 53 17.89 -7.34 7.97
CA ARG A 53 16.70 -6.77 8.61
C ARG A 53 15.46 -7.59 8.34
N THR A 54 14.94 -8.28 9.33
CA THR A 54 13.88 -9.26 9.20
C THR A 54 12.59 -8.80 9.87
N VAL A 55 11.49 -8.89 9.14
CA VAL A 55 10.14 -8.69 9.64
C VAL A 55 9.45 -10.04 9.72
N LEU A 56 9.08 -10.46 10.93
CA LEU A 56 8.29 -11.67 11.16
C LEU A 56 6.81 -11.32 11.24
N VAL A 57 6.00 -11.99 10.44
CA VAL A 57 4.53 -11.89 10.49
C VAL A 57 3.96 -13.28 10.66
N GLU A 58 3.24 -13.50 11.75
CA GLU A 58 2.34 -14.65 11.86
C GLU A 58 1.04 -14.34 11.12
N VAL A 59 0.61 -15.27 10.28
CA VAL A 59 -0.54 -15.12 9.40
C VAL A 59 -1.56 -16.20 9.71
N ASP A 60 -2.72 -15.74 10.16
CA ASP A 60 -3.92 -16.56 10.28
C ASP A 60 -4.95 -16.17 9.22
N ALA A 61 -5.85 -17.09 8.93
CA ALA A 61 -6.90 -16.91 7.96
C ALA A 61 -8.21 -17.56 8.40
N MET A 62 -9.29 -16.82 8.15
CA MET A 62 -10.62 -17.40 8.16
C MET A 62 -10.79 -18.34 6.96
N ALA A 63 -11.70 -19.32 7.09
CA ALA A 63 -11.96 -20.34 6.10
C ALA A 63 -12.18 -19.73 4.70
N GLY A 64 -11.32 -20.13 3.75
CA GLY A 64 -11.36 -19.70 2.35
C GLY A 64 -10.70 -18.35 2.05
N MET A 65 -10.17 -17.65 3.05
CA MET A 65 -9.56 -16.31 2.87
C MET A 65 -8.04 -16.34 2.71
N LEU A 66 -7.38 -17.47 3.02
CA LEU A 66 -5.93 -17.57 2.86
C LEU A 66 -5.53 -17.41 1.37
N PRO A 67 -4.60 -16.49 1.04
CA PRO A 67 -4.06 -16.40 -0.31
C PRO A 67 -3.39 -17.69 -0.76
N SER A 68 -3.23 -17.84 -2.08
CA SER A 68 -2.46 -18.96 -2.62
C SER A 68 -1.00 -18.93 -2.15
N ALA A 69 -0.35 -20.09 -2.07
CA ALA A 69 1.07 -20.17 -1.74
C ALA A 69 1.96 -19.32 -2.69
N GLN A 70 1.54 -19.17 -3.95
CA GLN A 70 2.23 -18.30 -4.92
C GLN A 70 2.06 -16.82 -4.58
N THR A 71 0.87 -16.40 -4.15
CA THR A 71 0.63 -15.02 -3.70
C THR A 71 1.47 -14.71 -2.45
N LEU A 72 1.47 -15.60 -1.46
CA LEU A 72 2.27 -15.44 -0.22
C LEU A 72 3.77 -15.37 -0.52
N ALA A 73 4.27 -16.21 -1.43
CA ALA A 73 5.66 -16.13 -1.87
C ALA A 73 5.96 -14.81 -2.60
N THR A 74 5.01 -14.30 -3.38
CA THR A 74 5.15 -13.00 -4.07
C THR A 74 5.22 -11.85 -3.06
N ILE A 75 4.38 -11.86 -2.01
CA ILE A 75 4.41 -10.90 -0.91
C ILE A 75 5.81 -10.86 -0.27
N GLN A 76 6.35 -12.01 0.14
CA GLN A 76 7.70 -12.08 0.75
C GLN A 76 8.79 -11.56 -0.20
N ASN A 77 8.75 -12.00 -1.47
CA ASN A 77 9.78 -11.65 -2.44
C ASN A 77 9.74 -10.17 -2.84
N ARG A 78 8.54 -9.56 -2.88
CA ARG A 78 8.37 -8.15 -3.24
C ARG A 78 8.76 -7.23 -2.09
N PHE A 79 8.47 -7.61 -0.85
CA PHE A 79 8.92 -6.83 0.31
C PHE A 79 10.46 -6.75 0.38
N GLY A 80 11.17 -7.81 0.00
CA GLY A 80 12.62 -7.90 0.20
C GLY A 80 13.53 -7.41 -0.94
N GLN A 81 12.99 -6.74 -1.97
CA GLN A 81 13.77 -6.31 -3.13
C GLN A 81 13.70 -4.79 -3.34
N GLN A 82 14.59 -4.01 -2.70
CA GLN A 82 14.89 -2.63 -3.13
C GLN A 82 16.23 -2.10 -2.58
N ASP A 83 17.03 -1.45 -3.43
CA ASP A 83 18.18 -0.57 -3.13
C ASP A 83 19.15 -1.01 -1.98
N ALA A 84 19.92 -0.05 -1.44
CA ALA A 84 20.99 -0.25 -0.45
C ALA A 84 20.52 -0.72 0.94
N VAL A 85 19.21 -0.93 1.14
CA VAL A 85 18.58 -1.36 2.38
C VAL A 85 17.63 -2.50 2.06
N SER A 86 18.09 -3.73 2.20
CA SER A 86 17.26 -4.91 1.98
C SER A 86 16.60 -5.34 3.29
N TYR A 87 15.28 -5.51 3.26
CA TYR A 87 14.55 -6.21 4.30
C TYR A 87 14.27 -7.65 3.88
N GLN A 88 14.02 -8.53 4.84
CA GLN A 88 13.44 -9.85 4.64
C GLN A 88 12.07 -9.89 5.31
N LEU A 89 11.08 -10.44 4.63
CA LEU A 89 9.78 -10.75 5.21
C LEU A 89 9.63 -12.26 5.33
N ILE A 90 9.39 -12.74 6.55
CA ILE A 90 9.06 -14.13 6.82
C ILE A 90 7.60 -14.20 7.27
N LEU A 91 6.79 -14.92 6.49
CA LEU A 91 5.41 -15.25 6.82
C LEU A 91 5.36 -16.62 7.50
N ILE A 92 4.80 -16.67 8.69
CA ILE A 92 4.54 -17.89 9.46
C ILE A 92 3.05 -18.17 9.35
N ILE A 93 2.68 -19.06 8.43
CA ILE A 93 1.28 -19.43 8.22
C ILE A 93 0.89 -20.47 9.29
N ASP A 94 -0.08 -20.15 10.15
CA ASP A 94 -0.55 -21.06 11.20
C ASP A 94 -1.99 -21.52 10.96
N GLU A 95 -2.99 -20.80 11.44
CA GLU A 95 -4.38 -21.24 11.36
C GLU A 95 -5.00 -20.80 10.03
N THR A 96 -5.32 -21.76 9.15
CA THR A 96 -5.78 -21.43 7.78
C THR A 96 -7.28 -21.58 7.55
N ASN A 97 -8.02 -22.00 8.57
CA ASN A 97 -9.43 -22.41 8.42
C ASN A 97 -10.28 -22.05 9.65
N ILE A 98 -10.03 -20.88 10.24
CA ILE A 98 -10.81 -20.38 11.37
C ILE A 98 -12.24 -20.07 10.91
N ALA A 99 -13.23 -20.32 11.76
CA ALA A 99 -14.63 -20.03 11.44
C ALA A 99 -14.80 -18.55 11.03
N PRO A 100 -15.40 -18.25 9.85
CA PRO A 100 -15.51 -16.88 9.38
C PRO A 100 -16.38 -15.99 10.29
N GLN A 101 -15.92 -14.76 10.51
CA GLN A 101 -16.60 -13.72 11.27
C GLN A 101 -16.65 -12.43 10.45
N THR A 102 -17.66 -11.60 10.72
CA THR A 102 -17.69 -10.21 10.25
C THR A 102 -17.21 -9.33 11.38
N TRP A 103 -16.32 -8.38 11.08
CA TRP A 103 -15.73 -7.50 12.08
C TRP A 103 -16.35 -6.10 12.06
N SER A 104 -16.36 -5.45 13.22
CA SER A 104 -17.00 -4.16 13.42
C SER A 104 -16.16 -2.95 12.95
N ALA A 105 -15.12 -3.19 12.13
CA ALA A 105 -14.19 -2.14 11.71
C ALA A 105 -14.91 -1.05 10.90
N ASP A 106 -14.52 0.19 11.13
CA ASP A 106 -15.13 1.37 10.50
C ASP A 106 -14.07 2.47 10.30
N ILE A 107 -14.30 3.39 9.35
CA ILE A 107 -13.47 4.58 9.08
C ILE A 107 -14.19 5.88 9.45
N ALA A 108 -15.50 5.86 9.71
CA ALA A 108 -16.28 7.07 9.97
C ALA A 108 -17.10 6.97 11.28
N PRO A 109 -16.46 7.05 12.47
CA PRO A 109 -15.05 7.34 12.72
C PRO A 109 -14.16 6.08 12.63
N VAL A 110 -12.85 6.29 12.42
CA VAL A 110 -11.87 5.19 12.39
C VAL A 110 -11.91 4.41 13.72
N THR A 111 -12.31 3.15 13.63
CA THR A 111 -12.59 2.28 14.77
C THR A 111 -12.01 0.90 14.54
N TRP A 112 -11.07 0.51 15.40
CA TRP A 112 -10.54 -0.85 15.43
C TRP A 112 -11.63 -1.85 15.85
N PRO A 113 -11.77 -3.01 15.16
CA PRO A 113 -12.84 -3.95 15.45
C PRO A 113 -12.70 -4.57 16.85
N THR A 114 -13.81 -4.60 17.58
CA THR A 114 -13.83 -5.16 18.95
C THR A 114 -13.63 -6.68 18.97
N GLU A 115 -13.84 -7.34 17.83
CA GLU A 115 -13.66 -8.78 17.63
C GLU A 115 -12.18 -9.19 17.52
N PHE A 116 -11.27 -8.27 17.17
CA PHE A 116 -9.87 -8.60 16.92
C PHE A 116 -9.14 -9.09 18.17
N THR A 117 -9.25 -8.39 19.30
CA THR A 117 -8.54 -8.78 20.52
C THR A 117 -8.96 -10.18 21.01
N PRO A 118 -10.27 -10.52 21.11
CA PRO A 118 -10.67 -11.89 21.40
C PRO A 118 -10.18 -12.92 20.39
N PHE A 119 -10.12 -12.56 19.10
CA PHE A 119 -9.61 -13.43 18.03
C PHE A 119 -8.12 -13.73 18.23
N LYS A 120 -7.29 -12.69 18.35
CA LYS A 120 -5.85 -12.81 18.61
C LYS A 120 -5.57 -13.63 19.86
N ASN A 121 -6.30 -13.37 20.96
CA ASN A 121 -6.15 -14.13 22.21
C ASN A 121 -6.44 -15.63 22.06
N ALA A 122 -7.25 -16.03 21.07
CA ALA A 122 -7.59 -17.42 20.82
C ALA A 122 -6.60 -18.12 19.87
N TRP A 123 -6.00 -17.39 18.94
CA TRP A 123 -5.31 -17.97 17.78
C TRP A 123 -3.84 -17.57 17.60
N PHE A 124 -3.37 -16.46 18.18
CA PHE A 124 -1.96 -16.09 18.08
C PHE A 124 -1.03 -17.11 18.77
N GLY A 125 0.01 -17.52 18.06
CA GLY A 125 0.93 -18.62 18.39
C GLY A 125 0.37 -19.98 18.02
N THR A 126 1.20 -20.91 17.55
CA THR A 126 0.75 -22.22 17.05
C THR A 126 -0.04 -23.02 18.09
N ALA A 127 -0.89 -23.95 17.65
CA ALA A 127 -1.62 -24.83 18.56
C ALA A 127 -0.72 -25.57 19.58
N ALA A 128 0.51 -25.92 19.18
CA ALA A 128 1.50 -26.53 20.07
C ALA A 128 2.08 -25.53 21.09
N GLU A 129 2.36 -24.30 20.66
CA GLU A 129 2.80 -23.20 21.54
C GLU A 129 1.73 -22.89 22.60
N ARG A 130 0.47 -22.70 22.17
CA ARG A 130 -0.67 -22.41 23.05
C ARG A 130 -0.96 -23.54 24.05
N ALA A 131 -0.70 -24.79 23.67
CA ALA A 131 -0.86 -25.96 24.55
C ALA A 131 0.31 -26.18 25.52
N SER A 132 1.42 -25.46 25.35
CA SER A 132 2.61 -25.62 26.18
C SER A 132 2.35 -25.15 27.62
N PRO A 133 2.83 -25.88 28.65
CA PRO A 133 2.87 -25.36 30.02
C PRO A 133 3.67 -24.06 30.15
N ASN A 134 4.57 -23.78 29.20
CA ASN A 134 5.38 -22.56 29.13
C ASN A 134 4.74 -21.45 28.27
N TRP A 135 3.45 -21.57 27.93
CA TRP A 135 2.75 -20.64 27.04
C TRP A 135 2.93 -19.17 27.41
N ALA A 136 2.88 -18.81 28.71
CA ALA A 136 2.99 -17.42 29.12
C ALA A 136 4.30 -16.75 28.65
N ASN A 137 5.41 -17.50 28.67
CA ASN A 137 6.73 -17.01 28.27
C ASN A 137 6.89 -17.06 26.73
N ILE A 138 6.35 -18.11 26.09
CA ILE A 138 6.29 -18.20 24.62
C ILE A 138 5.50 -17.01 24.04
N TYR A 139 4.30 -16.75 24.57
CA TYR A 139 3.44 -15.65 24.17
C TYR A 139 4.15 -14.30 24.31
N GLN A 140 4.85 -14.09 25.44
CA GLN A 140 5.62 -12.88 25.66
C GLN A 140 6.77 -12.72 24.64
N ALA A 141 7.49 -13.80 24.35
CA ALA A 141 8.52 -13.82 23.32
C ALA A 141 7.96 -13.51 21.93
N LYS A 142 6.78 -14.06 21.58
CA LYS A 142 6.11 -13.77 20.31
C LYS A 142 5.71 -12.31 20.18
N LEU A 143 5.15 -11.71 21.24
CA LEU A 143 4.76 -10.29 21.25
C LEU A 143 5.94 -9.33 21.01
N TRP A 144 7.17 -9.73 21.30
CA TRP A 144 8.36 -8.93 21.03
C TRP A 144 8.90 -9.06 19.62
N ALA A 145 8.68 -10.21 18.97
CA ALA A 145 9.35 -10.57 17.72
C ALA A 145 8.41 -10.63 16.51
N HIS A 146 7.10 -10.83 16.72
CA HIS A 146 6.15 -11.11 15.65
C HIS A 146 5.10 -10.00 15.54
N ARG A 147 4.78 -9.66 14.29
CA ARG A 147 3.52 -9.01 13.92
C ARG A 147 2.46 -10.08 13.68
N TYR A 148 1.19 -9.69 13.75
CA TYR A 148 0.06 -10.58 13.54
C TYR A 148 -0.87 -10.05 12.46
N CYS A 149 -1.05 -10.86 11.43
CA CYS A 149 -1.93 -10.59 10.30
C CYS A 149 -3.08 -11.58 10.31
N VAL A 150 -4.31 -11.07 10.12
CA VAL A 150 -5.48 -11.93 9.88
C VAL A 150 -6.05 -11.66 8.50
N PHE A 151 -6.12 -12.68 7.65
CA PHE A 151 -7.00 -12.69 6.47
C PHE A 151 -8.43 -13.00 6.94
N ALA A 152 -9.14 -11.95 7.34
CA ALA A 152 -10.53 -12.00 7.78
C ALA A 152 -11.50 -11.99 6.58
N ARG A 153 -12.77 -12.33 6.82
CA ARG A 153 -13.77 -12.42 5.75
C ARG A 153 -14.26 -11.06 5.31
N ASP A 154 -14.88 -10.29 6.20
CA ASP A 154 -15.53 -9.02 5.86
C ASP A 154 -15.71 -8.11 7.10
N ASN A 155 -16.09 -6.85 6.85
CA ASN A 155 -16.45 -5.85 7.86
C ASN A 155 -17.81 -5.19 7.55
N VAL A 156 -18.43 -4.57 8.56
CA VAL A 156 -19.86 -4.20 8.55
C VAL A 156 -20.25 -2.85 7.92
N SER A 157 -19.39 -1.82 7.93
CA SER A 157 -19.86 -0.44 7.73
C SER A 157 -19.41 0.23 6.43
N ASN A 158 -18.16 0.02 5.99
CA ASN A 158 -17.58 0.75 4.86
C ASN A 158 -16.83 -0.14 3.88
N THR A 159 -16.79 -1.45 4.15
CA THR A 159 -16.16 -2.45 3.28
C THR A 159 -14.74 -2.02 2.90
N ILE A 160 -13.91 -1.72 3.89
CA ILE A 160 -12.49 -1.47 3.68
C ILE A 160 -11.76 -2.76 3.30
N ALA A 161 -10.64 -2.64 2.59
CA ALA A 161 -9.84 -3.77 2.14
C ALA A 161 -9.03 -4.41 3.29
N GLY A 162 -8.64 -3.59 4.27
CA GLY A 162 -7.90 -3.96 5.47
C GLY A 162 -7.85 -2.80 6.45
N MET A 163 -7.17 -3.01 7.57
CA MET A 163 -6.78 -1.95 8.51
C MET A 163 -5.58 -2.43 9.33
N GLY A 164 -4.62 -1.52 9.51
CA GLY A 164 -3.40 -1.74 10.29
C GLY A 164 -3.26 -0.73 11.42
N GLU A 165 -2.58 -1.13 12.49
CA GLU A 165 -2.10 -0.17 13.50
C GLU A 165 -1.00 0.74 12.92
N LEU A 166 -0.97 2.02 13.32
CA LEU A 166 0.00 3.01 12.84
C LEU A 166 0.74 3.75 13.98
N PRO A 167 2.05 3.47 14.23
CA PRO A 167 2.67 2.18 13.97
C PRO A 167 2.10 1.10 14.90
N GLY A 168 2.45 -0.16 14.65
CA GLY A 168 2.02 -1.27 15.50
C GLY A 168 2.52 -2.63 15.07
N ASN A 169 1.86 -3.66 15.59
CA ASN A 169 2.16 -5.06 15.29
C ASN A 169 0.94 -5.88 14.87
N ASP A 170 -0.25 -5.26 14.85
CA ASP A 170 -1.48 -5.92 14.41
C ASP A 170 -2.04 -5.28 13.13
N PHE A 171 -2.51 -6.13 12.22
CA PHE A 171 -3.27 -5.71 11.04
C PHE A 171 -4.15 -6.85 10.51
N PHE A 172 -5.10 -6.50 9.66
CA PHE A 172 -5.95 -7.48 9.01
C PHE A 172 -6.40 -7.04 7.63
N LEU A 173 -6.84 -8.03 6.85
CA LEU A 173 -7.43 -7.84 5.54
C LEU A 173 -8.86 -8.41 5.54
N THR A 174 -9.77 -7.76 4.82
CA THR A 174 -11.18 -8.12 4.71
C THR A 174 -11.61 -8.20 3.24
N LEU A 175 -10.90 -9.04 2.48
CA LEU A 175 -11.03 -9.18 1.03
C LEU A 175 -12.13 -10.15 0.56
N GLY A 176 -12.99 -10.61 1.46
CA GLY A 176 -14.21 -11.36 1.16
C GLY A 176 -15.46 -10.46 1.07
N GLY A 177 -16.66 -11.04 1.21
CA GLY A 177 -17.91 -10.27 1.14
C GLY A 177 -18.06 -9.55 -0.19
N VAL A 178 -18.27 -8.22 -0.17
CA VAL A 178 -18.37 -7.39 -1.40
C VAL A 178 -17.09 -7.39 -2.23
N TRP A 179 -15.94 -7.61 -1.58
CA TRP A 179 -14.64 -7.69 -2.24
C TRP A 179 -14.41 -9.00 -2.96
N SER A 180 -15.21 -10.04 -2.76
CA SER A 180 -14.88 -11.41 -3.19
C SER A 180 -14.48 -11.55 -4.67
N PHE A 181 -14.98 -10.68 -5.56
CA PHE A 181 -14.52 -10.62 -6.95
C PHE A 181 -13.10 -10.03 -7.06
N TRP A 182 -12.86 -8.81 -6.56
CA TRP A 182 -11.56 -8.11 -6.62
C TRP A 182 -10.51 -8.68 -5.66
N GLY A 183 -10.90 -8.93 -4.42
CA GLY A 183 -10.07 -9.46 -3.34
C GLY A 183 -9.54 -10.88 -3.58
N SER A 184 -10.07 -11.60 -4.58
CA SER A 184 -9.50 -12.87 -5.04
C SER A 184 -8.26 -12.70 -5.94
N SER A 185 -8.00 -11.48 -6.43
CA SER A 185 -6.85 -11.16 -7.27
C SER A 185 -5.55 -11.22 -6.46
N PRO A 186 -4.52 -11.97 -6.91
CA PRO A 186 -3.21 -11.97 -6.26
C PRO A 186 -2.58 -10.58 -6.16
N ALA A 187 -2.84 -9.69 -7.11
CA ALA A 187 -2.31 -8.33 -7.11
C ALA A 187 -2.98 -7.46 -6.03
N VAL A 188 -4.29 -7.62 -5.84
CA VAL A 188 -5.04 -6.95 -4.77
C VAL A 188 -4.57 -7.46 -3.40
N GLN A 189 -4.46 -8.78 -3.24
CA GLN A 189 -3.97 -9.41 -2.00
C GLN A 189 -2.54 -8.95 -1.65
N LEU A 190 -1.66 -8.88 -2.65
CA LEU A 190 -0.29 -8.37 -2.50
C LEU A 190 -0.29 -6.91 -2.03
N GLY A 191 -1.00 -6.05 -2.76
CA GLY A 191 -0.97 -4.61 -2.54
C GLY A 191 -1.57 -4.22 -1.19
N VAL A 192 -2.74 -4.78 -0.85
CA VAL A 192 -3.39 -4.53 0.44
C VAL A 192 -2.53 -5.08 1.59
N PHE A 193 -1.99 -6.30 1.48
CA PHE A 193 -1.15 -6.84 2.55
C PHE A 193 0.07 -5.95 2.83
N LEU A 194 0.71 -5.46 1.77
CA LEU A 194 1.88 -4.59 1.91
C LEU A 194 1.50 -3.19 2.41
N HIS A 195 0.35 -2.64 2.02
CA HIS A 195 -0.20 -1.40 2.57
C HIS A 195 -0.39 -1.50 4.08
N GLU A 196 -1.11 -2.53 4.55
CA GLU A 196 -1.37 -2.72 5.99
C GLU A 196 -0.10 -2.99 6.80
N LEU A 197 0.82 -3.77 6.24
CA LEU A 197 2.13 -3.99 6.84
C LEU A 197 2.93 -2.67 6.90
N GLY A 198 2.80 -1.80 5.90
CA GLY A 198 3.41 -0.48 5.88
C GLY A 198 2.94 0.40 7.05
N HIS A 199 1.66 0.37 7.39
CA HIS A 199 1.15 1.03 8.61
C HIS A 199 1.85 0.52 9.86
N ASN A 200 1.98 -0.80 10.00
CA ASN A 200 2.72 -1.43 11.10
C ASN A 200 4.20 -1.01 11.15
N LEU A 201 4.76 -0.56 10.04
CA LEU A 201 6.14 -0.05 9.89
C LEU A 201 6.23 1.48 9.90
N ASN A 202 5.20 2.15 10.43
CA ASN A 202 5.09 3.60 10.60
C ASN A 202 4.98 4.42 9.31
N LEU A 203 4.38 3.86 8.27
CA LEU A 203 3.98 4.61 7.08
C LEU A 203 2.49 4.97 7.16
N ASP A 204 2.15 6.20 6.89
CA ASP A 204 0.78 6.69 6.73
C ASP A 204 0.50 6.84 5.20
N HIS A 205 -0.71 7.23 4.78
CA HIS A 205 -1.08 7.22 3.36
C HIS A 205 -0.21 8.10 2.46
N GLY A 206 0.42 9.12 3.03
CA GLY A 206 1.35 10.02 2.36
C GLY A 206 2.83 9.75 2.68
N GLY A 207 3.16 8.67 3.38
CA GLY A 207 4.53 8.30 3.75
C GLY A 207 4.79 8.35 5.25
N GLY A 208 6.05 8.47 5.64
CA GLY A 208 6.49 8.25 7.02
C GLY A 208 7.28 9.41 7.63
N LEU A 209 8.27 9.04 8.45
CA LEU A 209 9.20 10.01 9.04
C LEU A 209 9.99 10.73 7.96
N GLY A 210 10.18 12.03 8.13
CA GLY A 210 10.85 12.89 7.14
C GLY A 210 9.88 13.73 6.32
N ILE A 211 8.59 13.40 6.31
CA ILE A 211 7.53 14.31 5.85
C ILE A 211 7.28 15.40 6.89
N ALA A 212 7.21 16.66 6.44
CA ALA A 212 7.31 17.82 7.33
C ALA A 212 6.05 18.07 8.18
N THR A 213 4.88 17.64 7.74
CA THR A 213 3.60 17.89 8.41
C THR A 213 2.78 16.61 8.54
N GLN A 214 1.98 16.51 9.60
CA GLN A 214 1.06 15.38 9.75
C GLN A 214 -0.02 15.36 8.66
N ALA A 215 -0.42 16.53 8.14
CA ALA A 215 -1.38 16.63 7.05
C ALA A 215 -0.81 15.97 5.77
N ASP A 216 0.38 16.37 5.32
CA ASP A 216 1.05 15.77 4.14
C ASP A 216 1.42 14.28 4.37
N ARG A 217 1.74 13.90 5.60
CA ARG A 217 1.97 12.50 5.97
C ARG A 217 0.71 11.65 5.86
N ALA A 218 -0.44 12.18 6.25
CA ALA A 218 -1.73 11.51 6.16
C ALA A 218 -2.44 11.72 4.80
N ALA A 219 -1.89 12.59 3.95
CA ALA A 219 -2.46 12.95 2.66
C ALA A 219 -2.37 11.77 1.70
N ASP A 220 -3.54 11.33 1.24
CA ASP A 220 -3.67 10.28 0.24
C ASP A 220 -3.69 10.86 -1.19
N ASN A 221 -3.73 10.01 -2.22
CA ASN A 221 -3.92 10.36 -3.63
C ASN A 221 -2.86 11.29 -4.23
N LYS A 222 -1.71 11.40 -3.58
CA LYS A 222 -0.61 12.26 -4.00
C LYS A 222 -0.04 11.79 -5.35
N PRO A 223 -0.15 12.58 -6.44
CA PRO A 223 0.30 12.13 -7.77
C PRO A 223 1.83 12.02 -7.90
N ASN A 224 2.57 12.65 -7.00
CA ASN A 224 4.02 12.53 -6.87
C ASN A 224 4.47 11.36 -5.97
N TYR A 225 3.56 10.55 -5.43
CA TYR A 225 3.89 9.50 -4.46
C TYR A 225 3.39 8.13 -4.93
N LEU A 226 4.24 7.42 -5.67
CA LEU A 226 3.98 6.05 -6.16
C LEU A 226 4.37 5.01 -5.11
N SER A 227 3.48 4.73 -4.17
CA SER A 227 3.69 3.75 -3.10
C SER A 227 2.40 2.99 -2.83
N VAL A 228 2.47 1.73 -2.37
CA VAL A 228 1.26 1.01 -1.98
C VAL A 228 0.57 1.71 -0.83
N MET A 229 1.25 2.57 -0.07
CA MET A 229 0.64 3.39 0.98
C MET A 229 -0.34 4.43 0.46
N ASN A 230 -0.17 4.89 -0.78
CA ASN A 230 -1.13 5.78 -1.41
C ASN A 230 -2.30 4.94 -1.93
N GLY A 231 -3.52 5.21 -1.46
CA GLY A 231 -4.75 4.50 -1.77
C GLY A 231 -5.01 4.33 -3.27
N SER A 232 -4.63 5.32 -4.08
CA SER A 232 -4.68 5.25 -5.55
C SER A 232 -3.78 4.17 -6.15
N TRP A 233 -2.81 3.68 -5.40
CA TRP A 233 -1.78 2.73 -5.83
C TRP A 233 -1.77 1.44 -5.01
N THR A 234 -2.60 1.32 -3.96
CA THR A 234 -2.74 0.11 -3.15
C THR A 234 -3.05 -1.11 -4.01
N THR A 235 -3.85 -0.96 -5.08
CA THR A 235 -4.21 -2.05 -5.99
C THR A 235 -4.11 -1.60 -7.46
N PRO A 236 -3.92 -2.51 -8.43
CA PRO A 236 -3.89 -2.12 -9.83
C PRO A 236 -5.28 -1.65 -10.28
N GLN A 237 -5.33 -0.47 -10.91
CA GLN A 237 -6.55 0.15 -11.42
C GLN A 237 -6.57 0.12 -12.95
N THR A 238 -7.68 -0.26 -13.58
CA THR A 238 -7.73 -0.51 -15.04
C THR A 238 -7.14 0.62 -15.89
N GLY A 239 -7.41 1.89 -15.54
CA GLY A 239 -7.01 3.06 -16.35
C GLY A 239 -5.52 3.38 -16.33
N TYR A 240 -4.79 2.90 -15.32
CA TYR A 240 -3.37 3.18 -15.14
C TYR A 240 -2.60 1.97 -14.57
N ALA A 241 -3.11 0.75 -14.81
CA ALA A 241 -2.52 -0.49 -14.31
C ALA A 241 -1.10 -0.74 -14.83
N SER A 242 -0.75 -0.19 -16.01
CA SER A 242 0.61 -0.22 -16.55
C SER A 242 1.62 0.54 -15.67
N SER A 243 1.13 1.53 -14.91
CA SER A 243 1.91 2.32 -13.96
C SER A 243 1.90 1.71 -12.56
N TRP A 244 1.10 0.65 -12.34
CA TRP A 244 0.97 0.06 -11.02
C TRP A 244 2.28 -0.59 -10.56
N ILE A 245 2.70 -0.15 -9.38
CA ILE A 245 3.99 -0.44 -8.75
C ILE A 245 4.22 -1.90 -8.38
N GLY A 246 3.17 -2.71 -8.15
CA GLY A 246 3.34 -4.12 -7.76
C GLY A 246 3.95 -5.03 -8.84
N ASN A 247 4.01 -4.54 -10.09
CA ASN A 247 4.71 -5.20 -11.20
C ASN A 247 6.13 -4.67 -11.44
N LEU A 248 6.55 -3.62 -10.73
CA LEU A 248 7.85 -2.98 -10.88
C LEU A 248 8.66 -3.23 -9.61
N SER A 249 9.75 -3.97 -9.73
CA SER A 249 10.57 -4.45 -8.61
C SER A 249 11.21 -3.35 -7.74
N GLU A 250 11.02 -2.07 -8.07
CA GLU A 250 11.72 -0.93 -7.46
C GLU A 250 10.77 0.12 -6.83
N PHE A 251 9.45 -0.11 -6.78
CA PHE A 251 8.49 0.97 -6.43
C PHE A 251 7.39 0.56 -5.45
N VAL A 252 7.45 -0.64 -4.86
CA VAL A 252 6.35 -1.12 -4.01
C VAL A 252 6.16 -0.22 -2.77
N PHE A 253 7.24 0.34 -2.22
CA PHE A 253 7.17 1.38 -1.18
C PHE A 253 8.02 2.62 -1.58
N ALA A 254 7.64 3.24 -2.70
CA ALA A 254 8.12 4.53 -3.16
C ALA A 254 9.54 4.63 -3.75
N ALA A 255 9.81 5.81 -4.31
CA ALA A 255 10.88 6.14 -5.25
C ALA A 255 12.29 5.69 -4.81
N PRO A 256 13.17 5.29 -5.75
CA PRO A 256 14.56 4.95 -5.47
C PRO A 256 15.24 6.00 -4.61
N SER A 257 16.08 5.55 -3.68
CA SER A 257 16.83 6.43 -2.76
C SER A 257 17.72 7.47 -3.45
N SER A 258 17.97 7.27 -4.75
CA SER A 258 18.71 8.17 -5.63
C SER A 258 17.92 9.38 -6.14
N PHE A 259 16.59 9.44 -5.97
CA PHE A 259 15.77 10.56 -6.42
C PHE A 259 15.51 11.55 -5.28
N PRO A 260 15.72 12.87 -5.49
CA PRO A 260 15.29 13.86 -4.51
C PRO A 260 13.76 13.81 -4.37
N PRO A 261 13.21 14.17 -3.19
CA PRO A 261 11.76 14.30 -3.04
C PRO A 261 11.17 15.24 -4.08
N ILE A 262 10.08 14.81 -4.70
CA ILE A 262 9.26 15.58 -5.62
C ILE A 262 8.23 16.35 -4.78
N PHE A 263 8.08 17.64 -5.05
CA PHE A 263 7.15 18.51 -4.35
C PHE A 263 6.09 19.03 -5.32
N ILE A 264 4.84 19.09 -4.86
CA ILE A 264 3.77 19.78 -5.55
C ILE A 264 3.19 20.81 -4.59
N ASP A 265 3.20 22.08 -4.99
CA ASP A 265 2.55 23.16 -4.23
C ASP A 265 1.23 23.52 -4.89
N GLU A 266 0.13 23.10 -4.27
CA GLU A 266 -1.23 23.29 -4.77
C GLU A 266 -1.68 24.76 -4.83
N ARG A 267 -0.87 25.69 -4.30
CA ARG A 267 -1.08 27.14 -4.43
C ARG A 267 -0.52 27.69 -5.73
N LEU A 268 0.42 26.97 -6.34
CA LEU A 268 1.24 27.47 -7.45
C LEU A 268 1.77 26.31 -8.31
N LEU A 269 0.87 25.67 -9.05
CA LEU A 269 1.17 24.63 -10.03
C LEU A 269 1.62 25.26 -11.34
N PHE A 270 2.85 24.99 -11.77
CA PHE A 270 3.34 25.41 -13.08
C PHE A 270 3.18 24.29 -14.09
N GLU A 271 2.61 24.61 -15.24
CA GLU A 271 2.32 23.59 -16.26
C GLU A 271 3.58 22.94 -16.80
N LEU A 272 4.65 23.71 -17.00
CA LEU A 272 5.94 23.19 -17.47
C LEU A 272 6.60 22.21 -16.49
N ASP A 273 6.35 22.37 -15.20
CA ASP A 273 6.92 21.49 -14.18
C ASP A 273 6.12 20.19 -14.08
N GLY A 274 4.81 20.24 -14.37
CA GLY A 274 3.90 19.10 -14.28
C GLY A 274 3.93 18.48 -12.88
N VAL A 275 3.92 17.15 -12.81
CA VAL A 275 4.05 16.40 -11.54
C VAL A 275 5.52 16.24 -11.13
N GLY A 276 6.46 16.28 -12.08
CA GLY A 276 7.91 16.21 -11.83
C GLY A 276 8.47 14.81 -11.52
N GLY A 277 7.73 13.74 -11.83
CA GLY A 277 8.09 12.34 -11.57
C GLY A 277 8.63 11.55 -12.77
N PHE A 278 8.35 10.25 -12.79
CA PHE A 278 8.98 9.28 -13.67
C PHE A 278 8.36 9.24 -15.07
N ASN A 279 9.21 9.05 -16.09
CA ASN A 279 8.76 8.92 -17.48
C ASN A 279 8.07 7.57 -17.71
N GLY A 280 6.96 7.59 -18.45
CA GLY A 280 6.16 6.40 -18.79
C GLY A 280 5.11 6.02 -17.74
N TYR A 281 4.94 6.83 -16.69
CA TYR A 281 3.92 6.63 -15.66
C TYR A 281 2.78 7.61 -15.85
N VAL A 282 1.57 7.10 -15.69
CA VAL A 282 0.31 7.85 -15.75
C VAL A 282 -0.33 7.78 -14.37
N VAL A 283 -0.69 8.92 -13.80
CA VAL A 283 -1.17 9.03 -12.42
C VAL A 283 -2.53 9.73 -12.38
N PRO A 284 -3.45 9.31 -11.49
CA PRO A 284 -4.68 10.06 -11.24
C PRO A 284 -4.37 11.41 -10.56
N CYS A 285 -5.06 12.45 -10.97
CA CYS A 285 -4.97 13.80 -10.43
C CYS A 285 -6.35 14.45 -10.34
N GLY A 286 -6.55 15.23 -9.28
CA GLY A 286 -7.63 16.18 -9.14
C GLY A 286 -7.32 17.54 -9.80
N PRO A 287 -8.18 18.54 -9.56
CA PRO A 287 -9.40 18.47 -8.76
C PRO A 287 -10.51 17.68 -9.48
N PRO A 288 -11.63 17.34 -8.81
CA PRO A 288 -12.70 16.57 -9.44
C PRO A 288 -13.35 17.35 -10.61
N PRO A 289 -13.70 16.70 -11.73
CA PRO A 289 -13.54 15.27 -11.97
C PRO A 289 -12.08 14.86 -12.14
N MET A 290 -11.70 13.73 -11.53
CA MET A 290 -10.36 13.16 -11.66
C MET A 290 -9.96 12.98 -13.13
N ARG A 291 -8.70 13.28 -13.43
CA ARG A 291 -8.05 13.07 -14.73
C ARG A 291 -6.78 12.24 -14.56
N LEU A 292 -6.37 11.58 -15.63
CA LEU A 292 -5.06 10.92 -15.69
C LEU A 292 -4.04 11.89 -16.30
N VAL A 293 -2.84 11.98 -15.75
CA VAL A 293 -1.75 12.81 -16.30
C VAL A 293 -0.45 12.01 -16.32
N ASN A 294 0.48 12.35 -17.20
CA ASN A 294 1.82 11.76 -17.10
C ASN A 294 2.54 12.32 -15.88
N GLN A 295 3.29 11.47 -15.21
CA GLN A 295 4.08 11.90 -14.07
C GLN A 295 5.26 12.79 -14.49
N SER A 296 5.76 12.63 -15.72
CA SER A 296 6.81 13.47 -16.29
C SER A 296 6.32 14.31 -17.46
N GLY A 297 6.84 15.51 -17.57
CA GLY A 297 6.48 16.46 -18.64
C GLY A 297 5.37 17.41 -18.20
N PRO A 298 4.99 18.34 -19.07
CA PRO A 298 4.05 19.37 -18.69
C PRO A 298 2.62 18.85 -18.49
N VAL A 299 1.84 19.53 -17.66
CA VAL A 299 0.42 19.24 -17.39
C VAL A 299 -0.39 20.51 -17.50
N ASP A 300 -1.50 20.47 -18.24
CA ASP A 300 -2.47 21.57 -18.35
C ASP A 300 -3.25 21.70 -17.01
N TRP A 301 -2.81 22.61 -16.14
CA TRP A 301 -3.37 22.74 -14.77
C TRP A 301 -4.63 23.59 -14.73
N ASP A 302 -4.79 24.57 -15.63
CA ASP A 302 -5.99 25.41 -15.71
C ASP A 302 -7.04 24.92 -16.71
N ASN A 303 -6.73 23.87 -17.45
CA ASN A 303 -7.59 23.19 -18.41
C ASN A 303 -8.06 24.13 -19.54
N ASP A 304 -7.19 25.06 -19.95
CA ASP A 304 -7.47 25.99 -21.05
C ASP A 304 -7.18 25.41 -22.44
N GLY A 305 -6.61 24.20 -22.50
CA GLY A 305 -6.31 23.48 -23.73
C GLY A 305 -5.06 24.00 -24.46
N ALA A 306 -4.28 24.86 -23.82
CA ALA A 306 -3.02 25.37 -24.33
C ALA A 306 -1.83 24.88 -23.49
N CYS A 307 -0.65 25.02 -24.09
CA CYS A 307 0.61 24.94 -23.36
C CYS A 307 1.36 26.26 -23.55
N CYS A 308 2.16 26.77 -22.63
CA CYS A 308 2.25 26.49 -21.19
C CYS A 308 2.02 27.84 -20.51
N SER A 309 1.03 27.94 -19.64
CA SER A 309 0.78 29.14 -18.85
C SER A 309 2.04 29.48 -18.04
N PRO A 310 2.60 30.69 -18.20
CA PRO A 310 3.74 31.13 -17.39
C PRO A 310 3.30 31.49 -15.95
N PHE A 311 2.01 31.40 -15.65
CA PHE A 311 1.41 31.70 -14.36
C PHE A 311 1.08 30.40 -13.65
N GLY A 312 1.39 30.34 -12.36
CA GLY A 312 0.99 29.19 -11.56
C GLY A 312 -0.51 29.17 -11.29
N VAL A 313 -1.09 27.99 -11.30
CA VAL A 313 -2.51 27.71 -11.06
C VAL A 313 -2.66 27.13 -9.66
N SER A 314 -3.73 27.48 -8.95
CA SER A 314 -4.05 26.79 -7.70
C SER A 314 -5.10 25.72 -7.96
N ALA A 315 -4.81 24.49 -7.57
CA ALA A 315 -5.71 23.36 -7.71
C ALA A 315 -5.42 22.29 -6.65
N ASP A 316 -6.47 21.59 -6.22
CA ASP A 316 -6.43 20.50 -5.24
C ASP A 316 -6.20 19.17 -6.00
N VAL A 317 -4.94 18.82 -6.21
CA VAL A 317 -4.52 17.75 -7.14
C VAL A 317 -4.60 16.37 -6.52
N ASN A 318 -4.66 16.26 -5.19
CA ASN A 318 -4.87 14.98 -4.50
C ASN A 318 -6.35 14.75 -4.12
N ARG A 319 -7.27 15.63 -4.52
CA ARG A 319 -8.72 15.40 -4.40
C ARG A 319 -9.30 14.85 -5.70
N LEU A 320 -9.51 13.54 -5.76
CA LEU A 320 -9.92 12.85 -6.98
C LEU A 320 -11.44 12.89 -7.21
N ALA A 321 -12.24 12.77 -6.15
CA ALA A 321 -13.69 12.78 -6.23
C ALA A 321 -14.34 13.33 -4.95
N PRO A 322 -15.64 13.68 -4.97
CA PRO A 322 -16.38 13.98 -3.75
C PRO A 322 -16.32 12.78 -2.78
N GLY A 323 -15.70 12.97 -1.61
CA GLY A 323 -15.54 11.93 -0.60
C GLY A 323 -14.19 11.20 -0.62
N MET A 324 -13.36 11.37 -1.67
CA MET A 324 -12.02 10.81 -1.76
C MET A 324 -10.97 11.86 -1.42
N GLY A 325 -10.45 11.78 -0.19
CA GLY A 325 -9.52 12.76 0.38
C GLY A 325 -10.24 13.97 1.00
N ALA A 326 -9.69 14.47 2.10
CA ALA A 326 -10.13 15.75 2.66
C ALA A 326 -9.70 16.89 1.71
N PRO A 327 -10.52 17.93 1.49
CA PRO A 327 -10.09 19.08 0.69
C PRO A 327 -8.84 19.71 1.31
N SER A 328 -7.75 19.71 0.57
CA SER A 328 -6.44 20.24 0.97
C SER A 328 -5.97 21.42 0.14
N PRO A 329 -6.84 22.27 -0.45
CA PRO A 329 -6.41 23.25 -1.45
C PRO A 329 -5.30 24.14 -0.88
N GLY A 330 -4.12 24.03 -1.49
CA GLY A 330 -2.96 24.84 -1.16
C GLY A 330 -1.95 24.19 -0.20
N GLU A 331 -2.00 22.87 -0.06
CA GLU A 331 -0.96 22.10 0.62
C GLU A 331 0.29 21.92 -0.25
N VAL A 332 1.40 21.59 0.41
CA VAL A 332 2.61 21.11 -0.26
C VAL A 332 2.62 19.60 -0.08
N LEU A 333 2.43 18.88 -1.18
CA LEU A 333 2.46 17.43 -1.23
C LEU A 333 3.90 16.98 -1.48
N THR A 334 4.46 16.20 -0.55
CA THR A 334 5.84 15.73 -0.65
C THR A 334 5.84 14.23 -0.94
N SER A 335 6.56 13.80 -1.99
CA SER A 335 6.81 12.37 -2.20
C SER A 335 7.68 11.83 -1.08
N HIS A 336 7.55 10.55 -0.75
CA HIS A 336 8.35 9.91 0.29
C HIS A 336 9.18 8.75 -0.28
N ASN A 337 10.28 8.38 0.38
CA ASN A 337 10.95 7.10 0.17
C ASN A 337 10.66 6.25 1.40
N ASP A 338 9.77 5.27 1.28
CA ASP A 338 9.33 4.53 2.44
C ASP A 338 10.38 3.55 2.93
N TYR A 339 11.04 2.82 2.03
CA TYR A 339 12.03 1.79 2.39
C TYR A 339 13.17 2.34 3.24
N ALA A 340 13.64 3.56 2.93
CA ALA A 340 14.67 4.23 3.72
C ALA A 340 14.19 4.65 5.12
N ASN A 341 12.87 4.69 5.35
CA ASN A 341 12.23 5.23 6.54
C ASN A 341 11.29 4.23 7.25
N LEU A 342 11.30 2.95 6.86
CA LEU A 342 10.55 1.88 7.55
C LEU A 342 11.02 1.74 8.99
N GLN A 343 10.07 1.65 9.91
CA GLN A 343 10.33 1.42 11.33
C GLN A 343 9.96 -0.01 11.72
N ALA A 344 10.92 -0.93 11.57
CA ALA A 344 10.74 -2.32 11.96
C ALA A 344 10.67 -2.54 13.49
N GLN A 345 11.20 -1.59 14.28
CA GLN A 345 11.26 -1.65 15.73
C GLN A 345 9.88 -1.82 16.39
N ILE A 346 9.62 -3.02 16.91
CA ILE A 346 8.50 -3.33 17.78
C ILE A 346 8.96 -3.00 19.21
N GLY A 347 8.45 -1.92 19.80
CA GLY A 347 8.90 -1.48 21.12
C GLY A 347 8.78 -2.57 22.19
N ARG A 348 9.90 -2.91 22.87
CA ARG A 348 9.94 -3.92 23.97
C ARG A 348 9.22 -3.50 25.25
N THR A 349 8.79 -2.23 25.33
CA THR A 349 8.13 -1.64 26.48
C THR A 349 6.96 -0.77 26.04
N GLY A 350 5.81 -0.88 26.70
CA GLY A 350 4.65 -0.02 26.47
C GLY A 350 3.47 -0.73 25.78
N PRO A 351 2.54 0.04 25.16
CA PRO A 351 1.31 -0.50 24.58
C PRO A 351 1.53 -1.56 23.48
N PHE A 352 2.61 -1.44 22.70
CA PHE A 352 3.01 -2.36 21.62
C PHE A 352 3.18 -3.82 22.08
N ALA A 353 3.78 -4.03 23.26
CA ALA A 353 3.99 -5.36 23.83
C ALA A 353 2.74 -5.89 24.57
N ALA A 354 1.69 -5.09 24.73
CA ALA A 354 0.49 -5.43 25.50
C ALA A 354 -0.75 -5.68 24.62
N SER A 355 -0.60 -5.73 23.28
CA SER A 355 -1.74 -5.69 22.34
C SER A 355 -2.67 -4.49 22.61
N ALA A 356 -2.11 -3.40 23.15
CA ALA A 356 -2.86 -2.17 23.34
C ALA A 356 -2.75 -1.37 22.06
N HIS A 357 -3.80 -1.45 21.25
CA HIS A 357 -3.95 -0.71 20.00
C HIS A 357 -3.63 0.77 20.23
N GLY A 358 -2.58 1.26 19.58
CA GLY A 358 -2.13 2.65 19.67
C GLY A 358 -3.24 3.61 19.26
N THR A 359 -3.24 4.83 19.79
CA THR A 359 -4.30 5.83 19.58
C THR A 359 -4.29 6.49 18.18
N SER A 360 -3.39 6.07 17.29
CA SER A 360 -3.32 6.52 15.91
C SER A 360 -3.62 5.34 14.99
N LEU A 361 -4.87 5.26 14.55
CA LEU A 361 -5.19 4.52 13.33
C LEU A 361 -4.77 5.41 12.14
N PRO A 362 -4.53 4.83 10.95
CA PRO A 362 -4.35 5.59 9.72
C PRO A 362 -5.46 6.62 9.52
N SER A 363 -5.21 7.63 8.67
CA SER A 363 -6.30 8.40 8.07
C SER A 363 -7.29 7.45 7.35
N ASP A 364 -8.49 7.93 7.02
CA ASP A 364 -9.58 7.10 6.47
C ASP A 364 -9.09 6.13 5.36
N GLU A 365 -9.08 4.82 5.65
CA GLU A 365 -8.75 3.74 4.71
C GLU A 365 -9.65 3.79 3.47
N PHE A 366 -9.13 3.37 2.31
CA PHE A 366 -9.94 3.30 1.11
C PHE A 366 -11.07 2.27 1.25
N THR A 367 -12.30 2.74 1.02
CA THR A 367 -13.47 1.88 0.93
C THR A 367 -13.55 1.18 -0.41
N TYR A 368 -14.33 0.11 -0.48
CA TYR A 368 -14.69 -0.50 -1.77
C TYR A 368 -15.21 0.52 -2.78
N GLN A 369 -15.96 1.53 -2.33
CA GLN A 369 -16.52 2.55 -3.21
C GLN A 369 -15.46 3.52 -3.75
N ASP A 370 -14.41 3.82 -2.97
CA ASP A 370 -13.29 4.64 -3.44
C ASP A 370 -12.55 3.95 -4.58
N PHE A 371 -12.28 2.65 -4.46
CA PHE A 371 -11.69 1.88 -5.55
C PHE A 371 -12.66 1.76 -6.76
N GLN A 372 -13.98 1.68 -6.54
CA GLN A 372 -14.93 1.77 -7.66
C GLN A 372 -14.83 3.11 -8.40
N ILE A 373 -14.63 4.21 -7.67
CA ILE A 373 -14.41 5.53 -8.28
C ILE A 373 -13.11 5.54 -9.08
N LEU A 374 -12.02 4.96 -8.56
CA LEU A 374 -10.77 4.83 -9.33
C LEU A 374 -10.96 4.06 -10.64
N GLU A 375 -11.74 2.98 -10.60
CA GLU A 375 -12.08 2.18 -11.77
C GLU A 375 -12.97 2.93 -12.78
N THR A 376 -13.74 3.94 -12.38
CA THR A 376 -14.56 4.71 -13.35
C THR A 376 -13.74 5.46 -14.39
N VAL A 377 -12.45 5.69 -14.15
CA VAL A 377 -11.53 6.31 -15.12
C VAL A 377 -10.77 5.25 -15.94
N GLY A 378 -10.77 4.00 -15.49
CA GLY A 378 -10.33 2.84 -16.27
C GLY A 378 -11.42 2.23 -17.15
N ASP A 379 -12.68 2.39 -16.76
CA ASP A 379 -13.85 2.07 -17.56
C ASP A 379 -14.10 3.24 -18.54
N TRP A 380 -13.26 3.31 -19.59
CA TRP A 380 -13.68 3.85 -20.89
C TRP A 380 -14.79 2.96 -21.47
N ARG A 381 -15.89 2.80 -20.73
CA ARG A 381 -17.19 2.95 -21.38
C ARG A 381 -17.16 4.38 -21.89
N ASP A 382 -16.65 4.51 -23.13
CA ASP A 382 -17.24 5.42 -24.09
C ASP A 382 -18.71 5.50 -23.70
N SER A 383 -19.12 6.67 -23.25
CA SER A 383 -20.46 6.92 -22.79
C SER A 383 -21.44 6.86 -23.97
N LEU A 384 -21.23 5.97 -24.97
CA LEU A 384 -22.03 5.84 -26.18
C LEU A 384 -22.43 7.23 -26.67
N ASP A 385 -21.45 8.11 -26.79
CA ASP A 385 -21.71 9.46 -27.24
C ASP A 385 -22.10 9.37 -28.73
N LYS A 386 -23.34 9.72 -29.02
CA LYS A 386 -23.81 9.88 -30.39
C LYS A 386 -23.28 11.21 -30.93
N TYR A 387 -22.24 11.16 -31.76
CA TYR A 387 -21.76 12.33 -32.49
C TYR A 387 -22.47 12.47 -33.85
N GLY A 388 -22.77 13.71 -34.25
CA GLY A 388 -23.26 14.03 -35.58
C GLY A 388 -22.12 13.98 -36.61
N ALA A 389 -22.43 13.58 -37.84
CA ALA A 389 -21.46 13.62 -38.93
C ALA A 389 -21.00 15.06 -39.19
N GLY A 390 -19.68 15.30 -39.10
CA GLY A 390 -19.08 16.63 -39.26
C GLY A 390 -18.89 17.41 -37.96
N ASP A 391 -19.24 16.84 -36.80
CA ASP A 391 -18.87 17.41 -35.51
C ASP A 391 -17.34 17.32 -35.35
N PRO A 392 -16.67 18.42 -34.95
CA PRO A 392 -15.26 18.36 -34.59
C PRO A 392 -15.10 17.54 -33.30
N LEU A 393 -14.21 16.54 -33.31
CA LEU A 393 -13.74 15.82 -32.10
C LEU A 393 -12.81 16.70 -31.23
N TYR A 394 -13.02 18.01 -31.26
CA TYR A 394 -12.38 18.92 -30.34
C TYR A 394 -13.26 18.99 -29.11
N ILE A 395 -12.69 18.58 -27.98
CA ILE A 395 -13.34 18.37 -26.69
C ILE A 395 -14.03 16.99 -26.67
N ILE A 396 -13.84 16.27 -25.57
CA ILE A 396 -14.46 14.99 -25.20
C ILE A 396 -13.54 13.78 -25.41
N GLY A 397 -12.72 13.53 -24.39
CA GLY A 397 -12.28 12.18 -24.03
C GLY A 397 -10.86 11.80 -24.45
N GLY A 398 -9.87 12.13 -23.61
CA GLY A 398 -8.76 11.20 -23.33
C GLY A 398 -7.37 11.58 -23.81
N TRP A 399 -7.23 12.67 -24.55
CA TRP A 399 -5.92 13.18 -25.00
C TRP A 399 -5.63 14.61 -24.53
N GLU A 400 -6.41 15.14 -23.58
CA GLU A 400 -6.20 16.50 -23.00
C GLU A 400 -4.97 16.59 -22.07
N THR A 401 -4.06 15.62 -22.12
CA THR A 401 -2.96 15.49 -21.15
C THR A 401 -1.60 15.89 -21.71
N TRP A 402 -1.55 16.38 -22.95
CA TRP A 402 -0.30 16.76 -23.61
C TRP A 402 -0.37 18.12 -24.30
N CYS A 403 0.72 18.84 -24.16
CA CYS A 403 1.06 20.07 -24.90
C CYS A 403 1.35 19.84 -26.39
N ASP A 404 1.54 18.58 -26.79
CA ASP A 404 1.69 18.22 -28.19
C ASP A 404 0.30 17.98 -28.76
N GLY A 405 -0.30 19.05 -29.28
CA GLY A 405 -1.61 19.04 -29.92
C GLY A 405 -1.84 17.76 -30.72
N GLY A 406 -2.87 17.02 -30.31
CA GLY A 406 -3.31 15.83 -31.03
C GLY A 406 -3.45 16.17 -32.50
N GLY A 407 -2.75 15.44 -33.36
CA GLY A 407 -2.90 15.60 -34.80
C GLY A 407 -4.37 15.47 -35.18
N ASP A 408 -4.84 16.39 -36.04
CA ASP A 408 -6.24 16.49 -36.46
C ASP A 408 -6.80 15.11 -36.90
N ALA A 409 -7.60 14.47 -36.05
CA ALA A 409 -8.38 13.31 -36.44
C ALA A 409 -9.77 13.77 -36.89
N PHE A 410 -9.94 13.94 -38.20
CA PHE A 410 -11.27 14.09 -38.79
C PHE A 410 -11.86 12.71 -39.11
N VAL A 411 -13.15 12.53 -38.90
CA VAL A 411 -13.90 11.42 -39.51
C VAL A 411 -13.86 11.64 -41.02
N SER A 412 -13.03 10.88 -41.74
CA SER A 412 -12.97 10.91 -43.19
C SER A 412 -13.27 9.54 -43.79
N ASP A 413 -13.90 9.59 -44.95
CA ASP A 413 -14.62 8.53 -45.63
C ASP A 413 -13.72 7.55 -46.41
N GLU A 414 -12.39 7.58 -46.24
CA GLU A 414 -11.50 7.09 -47.31
C GLU A 414 -10.50 5.95 -47.01
N PHE A 415 -10.42 5.33 -45.83
CA PHE A 415 -9.46 4.22 -45.66
C PHE A 415 -10.01 3.00 -44.92
N SER A 416 -10.74 2.16 -45.67
CA SER A 416 -11.00 0.76 -45.30
C SER A 416 -10.17 -0.19 -46.18
N LEU A 417 -9.28 -0.94 -45.52
CA LEU A 417 -8.82 -2.29 -45.85
C LEU A 417 -7.90 -2.49 -47.07
N SER A 418 -6.59 -2.62 -46.80
CA SER A 418 -5.79 -3.70 -47.40
C SER A 418 -4.68 -4.18 -46.43
N PRO A 419 -4.44 -5.50 -46.27
CA PRO A 419 -3.32 -6.04 -45.49
C PRO A 419 -1.96 -5.58 -46.02
N PRO A 420 -0.96 -5.34 -45.15
CA PRO A 420 -0.60 -6.25 -44.04
C PRO A 420 -0.99 -5.84 -42.60
N HIS A 421 -1.90 -4.89 -42.35
CA HIS A 421 -2.26 -4.43 -40.99
C HIS A 421 -3.62 -4.91 -40.44
N ALA A 422 -4.03 -6.15 -40.72
CA ALA A 422 -5.26 -6.70 -40.12
C ALA A 422 -5.00 -7.17 -38.68
N MET A 423 -5.51 -6.45 -37.68
CA MET A 423 -5.67 -7.00 -36.33
C MET A 423 -7.08 -7.57 -36.12
N MET A 424 -7.09 -8.76 -35.54
CA MET A 424 -8.22 -9.66 -35.33
C MET A 424 -9.04 -9.21 -34.13
N LEU A 425 -10.32 -8.91 -34.34
CA LEU A 425 -11.35 -8.64 -33.32
C LEU A 425 -12.38 -9.76 -33.34
N VAL A 426 -12.72 -10.37 -32.18
CA VAL A 426 -14.07 -10.61 -31.55
C VAL A 426 -13.99 -11.69 -30.42
N PRO A 427 -14.90 -11.76 -29.41
CA PRO A 427 -16.26 -11.20 -29.36
C PRO A 427 -16.62 -10.39 -28.09
N GLY A 428 -16.72 -9.06 -28.24
CA GLY A 428 -17.99 -8.34 -28.04
C GLY A 428 -18.03 -6.95 -28.71
N SER A 429 -17.09 -6.71 -29.63
CA SER A 429 -16.98 -5.63 -30.63
C SER A 429 -17.65 -4.28 -30.37
N ASP A 430 -16.76 -3.30 -30.24
CA ASP A 430 -16.84 -1.94 -30.75
C ASP A 430 -17.28 -1.91 -32.23
N VAL A 431 -18.23 -1.01 -32.54
CA VAL A 431 -18.75 -0.77 -33.89
C VAL A 431 -19.10 0.72 -33.99
N VAL A 432 -18.27 1.48 -34.70
CA VAL A 432 -18.78 2.67 -35.38
C VAL A 432 -19.59 2.18 -36.59
N LYS A 433 -20.91 2.11 -36.44
CA LYS A 433 -21.89 2.05 -37.53
C LYS A 433 -22.90 3.15 -37.24
N ARG A 434 -23.02 4.17 -38.08
CA ARG A 434 -23.22 4.05 -39.53
C ARG A 434 -22.73 5.29 -40.28
#